data_AF-A0A1E5BBN5-F1
#
_entry.id   AF-A0A1E5BBN5-F1
#
_cell.length_a   1.000
_cell.length_b   1.000
_cell.length_c   1.000
_cell.angle_alpha   90.00
_cell.angle_beta   90.00
_cell.angle_gamma   90.00
#
_symmetry.space_group_name_H-M   'P 1'
#
loop_
_entity.id
_entity.type
_entity.pdbx_description
1 polymer ?
#
loop_
_entity_poly.entity_id
_entity_poly.type
_entity_poly.pdbx_seq_one_letter_code
_entity_poly.pdbx_strand_id
1 'polypeptide(L)'
;MKKILLSSLISFSLLGCSSSVSTSNLDQFSDYTGGKTMGDAATFYWYTERLSQPYNAGNYVFSGDYGWYKSDYRWSEGAVREFIREGEQVQGSDLVPYRVHVRFNVNGEAVYQQYRIDDKVLPLNAEQLQRYQLEANSIADVTKGLVREGNTLIQGYWDGSNFETCSGQSYDEIEFNHTLPTFVVNRLSAFNSYIAVLGKTSANKIVIEELLMLDDNSHDCIERPSLIDKE
;
A
#
# COMPACT_ATOMS: atom_id res chain seq x y z
N MET A 1 -26.88 31.07 79.61
CA MET A 1 -27.14 32.16 78.65
C MET A 1 -26.59 31.76 77.28
N LYS A 2 -27.42 31.91 76.23
CA LYS A 2 -27.13 32.10 74.79
C LYS A 2 -26.13 31.18 74.04
N LYS A 3 -26.75 30.31 73.24
CA LYS A 3 -26.42 29.72 71.92
C LYS A 3 -25.30 30.38 71.11
N ILE A 4 -24.44 29.57 70.47
CA ILE A 4 -23.98 29.80 69.09
C ILE A 4 -23.94 28.45 68.34
N LEU A 5 -24.63 28.44 67.21
CA LEU A 5 -24.70 27.38 66.20
C LEU A 5 -23.40 27.37 65.39
N LEU A 6 -22.84 26.19 65.11
CA LEU A 6 -22.04 25.99 63.90
C LEU A 6 -22.62 24.79 63.14
N SER A 7 -23.28 25.10 62.04
CA SER A 7 -23.87 24.18 61.07
C SER A 7 -22.75 23.40 60.38
N SER A 8 -22.72 22.08 60.58
CA SER A 8 -21.88 21.17 59.81
C SER A 8 -22.55 20.91 58.45
N LEU A 9 -22.11 21.61 57.40
CA LEU A 9 -22.42 21.24 56.02
C LEU A 9 -21.38 20.22 55.55
N ILE A 10 -21.72 18.94 55.67
CA ILE A 10 -20.99 17.86 54.99
C ILE A 10 -21.56 17.79 53.57
N SER A 11 -20.95 18.54 52.65
CA SER A 11 -21.19 18.36 51.22
C SER A 11 -20.43 17.12 50.75
N PHE A 12 -21.15 16.01 50.66
CA PHE A 12 -20.75 14.83 49.91
C PHE A 12 -20.66 15.19 48.42
N SER A 13 -19.45 15.53 47.95
CA SER A 13 -19.16 15.55 46.51
C SER A 13 -18.80 14.13 46.08
N LEU A 14 -19.83 13.31 45.81
CA LEU A 14 -19.67 12.12 44.98
C LEU A 14 -19.36 12.59 43.55
N LEU A 15 -18.08 12.84 43.26
CA LEU A 15 -17.60 12.89 41.89
C LEU A 15 -17.63 11.46 41.34
N GLY A 16 -18.81 11.06 40.86
CA GLY A 16 -18.93 9.94 39.95
C GLY A 16 -18.21 10.32 38.67
N CYS A 17 -16.96 9.88 38.54
CA CYS A 17 -16.31 9.79 37.25
C CYS A 17 -17.13 8.81 36.40
N SER A 18 -18.11 9.34 35.67
CA SER A 18 -18.59 8.70 34.46
C SER A 18 -17.40 8.68 33.50
N SER A 19 -16.57 7.65 33.62
CA SER A 19 -15.75 7.23 32.50
C SER A 19 -16.73 6.84 31.41
N SER A 20 -17.07 7.79 30.54
CA SER A 20 -17.48 7.45 29.19
C SER A 20 -16.30 6.67 28.63
N VAL A 21 -16.36 5.35 28.70
CA VAL A 21 -15.57 4.49 27.83
C VAL A 21 -15.98 4.96 26.45
N SER A 22 -15.13 5.77 25.82
CA SER A 22 -15.27 6.08 24.41
C SER A 22 -15.43 4.73 23.75
N THR A 23 -16.58 4.50 23.13
CA THR A 23 -16.79 3.35 22.27
C THR A 23 -15.62 3.36 21.30
N SER A 24 -14.67 2.47 21.53
CA SER A 24 -13.52 2.25 20.67
C SER A 24 -14.07 2.14 19.25
N ASN A 25 -13.55 2.98 18.34
CA ASN A 25 -13.94 3.01 16.93
C ASN A 25 -14.17 1.57 16.46
N LEU A 26 -15.43 1.22 16.18
CA LEU A 26 -15.82 -0.14 15.81
C LEU A 26 -15.15 -0.61 14.51
N ASP A 27 -14.56 0.33 13.75
CA ASP A 27 -13.82 0.11 12.52
C ASP A 27 -12.43 0.78 12.59
N GLN A 28 -11.54 0.24 13.42
CA GLN A 28 -10.14 0.63 13.38
C GLN A 28 -9.49 0.08 12.11
N PHE A 29 -9.08 0.99 11.22
CA PHE A 29 -8.27 0.66 10.04
C PHE A 29 -6.80 1.04 10.26
N SER A 30 -5.90 0.22 9.72
CA SER A 30 -4.46 0.51 9.66
C SER A 30 -3.99 0.31 8.22
N ASP A 31 -3.45 1.37 7.61
CA ASP A 31 -2.93 1.33 6.24
C ASP A 31 -1.40 1.25 6.22
N TYR A 32 -0.90 0.44 5.31
CA TYR A 32 0.53 0.20 5.09
C TYR A 32 0.82 0.31 3.60
N THR A 33 1.96 0.90 3.26
CA THR A 33 2.46 0.92 1.89
C THR A 33 3.92 0.49 1.85
N GLY A 34 4.39 0.10 0.68
CA GLY A 34 5.77 -0.27 0.51
C GLY A 34 6.09 -0.59 -0.94
N GLY A 35 7.29 -1.11 -1.16
CA GLY A 35 7.70 -1.55 -2.48
C GLY A 35 8.99 -2.34 -2.41
N LYS A 36 9.41 -2.85 -3.57
CA LYS A 36 10.70 -3.49 -3.77
C LYS A 36 11.08 -3.49 -5.25
N THR A 37 12.37 -3.63 -5.52
CA THR A 37 12.89 -3.97 -6.84
C THR A 37 13.30 -5.44 -6.91
N MET A 38 13.20 -6.06 -8.09
CA MET A 38 13.74 -7.39 -8.36
C MET A 38 14.19 -7.46 -9.82
N GLY A 39 15.50 -7.34 -10.06
CA GLY A 39 16.00 -7.10 -11.42
C GLY A 39 15.48 -5.77 -11.94
N ASP A 40 14.89 -5.78 -13.12
CA ASP A 40 14.30 -4.60 -13.76
C ASP A 40 12.83 -4.35 -13.33
N ALA A 41 12.28 -5.20 -12.46
CA ALA A 41 10.91 -5.07 -12.00
C ALA A 41 10.80 -4.24 -10.73
N ALA A 42 9.84 -3.32 -10.70
CA ALA A 42 9.43 -2.56 -9.53
C ALA A 42 8.05 -3.03 -9.07
N THR A 43 7.86 -3.25 -7.78
CA THR A 43 6.55 -3.57 -7.19
C THR A 43 6.18 -2.56 -6.13
N PHE A 44 4.98 -2.00 -6.20
CA PHE A 44 4.38 -1.14 -5.19
C PHE A 44 3.27 -1.90 -4.47
N TYR A 45 3.15 -1.68 -3.17
CA TYR A 45 2.24 -2.40 -2.29
C TYR A 45 1.35 -1.44 -1.51
N TRP A 46 0.08 -1.80 -1.38
CA TRP A 46 -0.88 -1.20 -0.45
C TRP A 46 -1.52 -2.32 0.35
N TYR A 47 -1.66 -2.15 1.66
CA TYR A 47 -2.25 -3.13 2.55
C TYR A 47 -3.05 -2.43 3.63
N THR A 48 -4.24 -2.95 3.92
CA THR A 48 -5.10 -2.43 4.99
C THR A 48 -5.52 -3.56 5.91
N GLU A 49 -5.42 -3.30 7.21
CA GLU A 49 -6.02 -4.12 8.25
C GLU A 49 -7.30 -3.46 8.77
N ARG A 50 -8.30 -4.27 9.13
CA ARG A 50 -9.48 -3.86 9.90
C ARG A 50 -9.49 -4.65 11.20
N LEU A 51 -9.48 -3.97 12.34
CA LEU A 51 -9.40 -4.61 13.67
C LEU A 51 -8.22 -5.60 13.77
N SER A 52 -7.06 -5.21 13.24
CA SER A 52 -5.82 -6.01 13.18
C SER A 52 -5.93 -7.32 12.40
N GLN A 53 -6.96 -7.46 11.56
CA GLN A 53 -7.13 -8.57 10.62
C GLN A 53 -6.92 -8.08 9.19
N PRO A 54 -6.38 -8.91 8.28
CA PRO A 54 -6.30 -8.57 6.86
C PRO A 54 -7.67 -8.17 6.32
N TYR A 55 -7.75 -7.03 5.64
CA TYR A 55 -8.99 -6.53 5.05
C TYR A 55 -8.91 -6.50 3.53
N ASN A 56 -7.98 -5.72 2.98
CA ASN A 56 -7.71 -5.68 1.56
C ASN A 56 -6.24 -5.31 1.29
N ALA A 57 -5.79 -5.60 0.08
CA ALA A 57 -4.44 -5.30 -0.37
C ALA A 57 -4.46 -5.03 -1.87
N GLY A 58 -3.46 -4.33 -2.37
CA GLY A 58 -3.22 -4.17 -3.78
C GLY A 58 -1.73 -4.15 -4.08
N ASN A 59 -1.39 -4.48 -5.31
CA ASN A 59 -0.05 -4.25 -5.82
C ASN A 59 -0.07 -3.70 -7.24
N TYR A 60 0.98 -2.98 -7.59
CA TYR A 60 1.29 -2.59 -8.96
C TYR A 60 2.69 -3.12 -9.27
N VAL A 61 2.83 -3.84 -10.36
CA VAL A 61 4.11 -4.41 -10.80
C VAL A 61 4.39 -3.90 -12.20
N PHE A 62 5.57 -3.33 -12.37
CA PHE A 62 6.11 -2.92 -13.65
C PHE A 62 7.39 -3.71 -13.91
N SER A 63 7.53 -4.29 -15.10
CA SER A 63 8.67 -5.14 -15.46
C SER A 63 9.27 -4.72 -16.80
N GLY A 64 9.38 -3.40 -17.06
CA GLY A 64 9.90 -2.88 -18.32
C GLY A 64 9.15 -3.44 -19.54
N ASP A 65 9.91 -3.94 -20.51
CA ASP A 65 9.38 -4.49 -21.77
C ASP A 65 8.56 -5.78 -21.58
N TYR A 66 8.59 -6.39 -20.39
CA TYR A 66 7.82 -7.61 -20.09
C TYR A 66 6.38 -7.33 -19.68
N GLY A 67 6.01 -6.05 -19.54
CA GLY A 67 4.66 -5.60 -19.23
C GLY A 67 4.49 -5.16 -17.78
N TRP A 68 3.23 -5.05 -17.38
CA TRP A 68 2.83 -4.52 -16.09
C TRP A 68 1.52 -5.15 -15.65
N TYR A 69 1.23 -5.10 -14.35
CA TYR A 69 -0.10 -5.42 -13.84
C TYR A 69 -0.39 -4.72 -12.53
N LYS A 70 -1.69 -4.57 -12.26
CA LYS A 70 -2.20 -4.26 -10.94
C LYS A 70 -3.08 -5.39 -10.44
N SER A 71 -3.00 -5.65 -9.14
CA SER A 71 -3.89 -6.60 -8.47
C SER A 71 -4.60 -5.97 -7.30
N ASP A 72 -5.80 -6.46 -7.03
CA ASP A 72 -6.62 -6.12 -5.88
C ASP A 72 -7.06 -7.42 -5.19
N TYR A 73 -6.96 -7.44 -3.87
CA TYR A 73 -7.18 -8.60 -3.02
C TYR A 73 -8.09 -8.24 -1.87
N ARG A 74 -9.02 -9.14 -1.54
CA ARG A 74 -9.95 -8.97 -0.43
C ARG A 74 -9.95 -10.20 0.48
N TRP A 75 -9.92 -9.95 1.79
CA TRP A 75 -10.05 -10.98 2.80
C TRP A 75 -11.44 -10.92 3.45
N SER A 76 -11.89 -12.09 3.91
CA SER A 76 -13.01 -12.21 4.84
C SER A 76 -12.78 -13.43 5.72
N GLU A 77 -12.99 -13.27 7.03
CA GLU A 77 -12.74 -14.29 8.05
C GLU A 77 -11.28 -14.80 8.02
N GLY A 78 -10.32 -13.89 7.76
CA GLY A 78 -8.89 -14.21 7.74
C GLY A 78 -8.40 -14.95 6.49
N ALA A 79 -9.28 -15.26 5.53
CA ALA A 79 -8.93 -15.92 4.28
C ALA A 79 -9.15 -15.01 3.07
N VAL A 80 -8.29 -15.13 2.04
CA VAL A 80 -8.47 -14.46 0.75
C VAL A 80 -9.76 -14.95 0.11
N ARG A 81 -10.68 -14.04 -0.23
CA ARG A 81 -11.98 -14.35 -0.86
C ARG A 81 -12.09 -13.93 -2.28
N GLU A 82 -11.39 -12.87 -2.67
CA GLU A 82 -11.47 -12.36 -4.02
C GLU A 82 -10.14 -11.77 -4.42
N PHE A 83 -9.81 -11.99 -5.68
CA PHE A 83 -8.62 -11.52 -6.33
C PHE A 83 -9.00 -11.08 -7.74
N ILE A 84 -8.61 -9.88 -8.12
CA ILE A 84 -8.64 -9.42 -9.50
C ILE A 84 -7.26 -8.92 -9.87
N ARG A 85 -6.78 -9.29 -11.05
CA ARG A 85 -5.56 -8.75 -11.66
C ARG A 85 -5.85 -8.37 -13.09
N GLU A 86 -5.34 -7.23 -13.52
CA GLU A 86 -5.34 -6.82 -14.92
C GLU A 86 -4.04 -6.10 -15.28
N GLY A 87 -3.70 -6.16 -16.56
CA GLY A 87 -2.50 -5.53 -17.09
C GLY A 87 -2.15 -6.11 -18.45
N GLU A 88 -0.87 -6.02 -18.79
CA GLU A 88 -0.32 -6.51 -20.05
C GLU A 88 0.81 -7.51 -19.78
N GLN A 89 0.87 -8.55 -20.60
CA GLN A 89 1.93 -9.55 -20.54
C GLN A 89 2.44 -9.88 -21.94
N VAL A 90 3.68 -10.36 -22.03
CA VAL A 90 4.27 -10.77 -23.31
C VAL A 90 3.56 -12.00 -23.87
N GLN A 91 3.15 -11.91 -25.12
CA GLN A 91 2.70 -13.03 -25.94
C GLN A 91 3.37 -12.96 -27.32
N GLY A 92 4.36 -13.83 -27.56
CA GLY A 92 5.18 -13.74 -28.76
C GLY A 92 6.11 -12.53 -28.70
N SER A 93 5.96 -11.59 -29.64
CA SER A 93 6.70 -10.32 -29.69
C SER A 93 5.95 -9.15 -29.06
N ASP A 94 4.68 -9.32 -28.71
CA ASP A 94 3.78 -8.22 -28.40
C ASP A 94 3.35 -8.29 -26.93
N LEU A 95 3.03 -7.13 -26.36
CA LEU A 95 2.30 -7.04 -25.10
C LEU A 95 0.80 -7.15 -25.40
N VAL A 96 0.14 -8.07 -24.71
CA VAL A 96 -1.31 -8.29 -24.83
C VAL A 96 -2.02 -8.10 -23.50
N PRO A 97 -3.24 -7.56 -23.50
CA PRO A 97 -4.00 -7.37 -22.28
C PRO A 97 -4.41 -8.73 -21.71
N TYR A 98 -4.43 -8.80 -20.38
CA TYR A 98 -4.96 -9.97 -19.68
C TYR A 98 -5.69 -9.56 -18.42
N ARG A 99 -6.61 -10.42 -17.99
CA ARG A 99 -7.36 -10.25 -16.75
C ARG A 99 -7.58 -11.59 -16.07
N VAL A 100 -7.36 -11.62 -14.77
CA VAL A 100 -7.65 -12.75 -13.89
C VAL A 100 -8.65 -12.29 -12.85
N HIS A 101 -9.70 -13.06 -12.62
CA HIS A 101 -10.66 -12.83 -11.55
C HIS A 101 -11.00 -14.17 -10.89
N VAL A 102 -10.72 -14.28 -9.60
CA VAL A 102 -10.97 -15.49 -8.83
C VAL A 102 -11.72 -15.14 -7.56
N ARG A 103 -12.71 -15.97 -7.21
CA ARG A 103 -13.32 -15.97 -5.87
C ARG A 103 -13.07 -17.31 -5.21
N PHE A 104 -12.73 -17.27 -3.92
CA PHE A 104 -12.42 -18.44 -3.11
C PHE A 104 -13.46 -18.64 -2.02
N ASN A 105 -13.72 -19.90 -1.66
CA ASN A 105 -14.48 -20.23 -0.46
C ASN A 105 -13.60 -20.15 0.81
N VAL A 106 -14.19 -20.50 1.97
CA VAL A 106 -13.52 -20.50 3.28
C VAL A 106 -12.31 -21.43 3.33
N ASN A 107 -12.30 -22.49 2.51
CA ASN A 107 -11.24 -23.49 2.44
C ASN A 107 -10.13 -23.08 1.44
N GLY A 108 -10.26 -21.93 0.78
CA GLY A 108 -9.32 -21.48 -0.24
C GLY A 108 -9.54 -22.12 -1.61
N GLU A 109 -10.64 -22.84 -1.83
CA GLU A 109 -10.97 -23.43 -3.14
C GLU A 109 -11.64 -22.40 -4.03
N ALA A 110 -11.27 -22.37 -5.30
CA ALA A 110 -11.82 -21.41 -6.26
C ALA A 110 -13.26 -21.79 -6.66
N VAL A 111 -14.23 -20.95 -6.27
CA VAL A 111 -15.66 -21.10 -6.58
C VAL A 111 -16.09 -20.29 -7.81
N TYR A 112 -15.26 -19.34 -8.24
CA TYR A 112 -15.40 -18.62 -9.49
C TYR A 112 -14.01 -18.34 -10.05
N GLN A 113 -13.85 -18.50 -11.36
CA GLN A 113 -12.59 -18.30 -12.07
C GLN A 113 -12.86 -17.74 -13.46
N GLN A 114 -12.15 -16.67 -13.80
CA GLN A 114 -12.06 -16.15 -15.16
C GLN A 114 -10.64 -15.73 -15.42
N TYR A 115 -10.00 -16.34 -16.42
CA TYR A 115 -8.71 -15.92 -16.92
C TYR A 115 -8.82 -15.65 -18.41
N ARG A 116 -8.50 -14.43 -18.82
CA ARG A 116 -8.49 -13.99 -20.21
C ARG A 116 -7.12 -13.45 -20.58
N ILE A 117 -6.63 -13.83 -21.75
CA ILE A 117 -5.47 -13.21 -22.41
C ILE A 117 -5.91 -12.90 -23.83
N ASP A 118 -5.79 -11.65 -24.27
CA ASP A 118 -6.16 -11.28 -25.64
C ASP A 118 -7.59 -11.77 -25.97
N ASP A 119 -8.52 -11.49 -25.04
CA ASP A 119 -9.92 -11.95 -25.03
C ASP A 119 -10.18 -13.47 -25.04
N LYS A 120 -9.13 -14.31 -25.08
CA LYS A 120 -9.26 -15.77 -25.04
C LYS A 120 -9.37 -16.25 -23.60
N VAL A 121 -10.42 -17.02 -23.32
CA VAL A 121 -10.63 -17.64 -22.01
C VAL A 121 -9.74 -18.86 -21.85
N LEU A 122 -8.95 -18.88 -20.78
CA LEU A 122 -8.03 -19.96 -20.45
C LEU A 122 -8.34 -20.55 -19.07
N PRO A 123 -8.03 -21.83 -18.84
CA PRO A 123 -8.14 -22.42 -17.51
C PRO A 123 -7.01 -21.89 -16.60
N LEU A 124 -7.32 -21.72 -15.31
CA LEU A 124 -6.31 -21.59 -14.26
C LEU A 124 -6.03 -22.97 -13.66
N ASN A 125 -4.77 -23.27 -13.41
CA ASN A 125 -4.36 -24.48 -12.70
C ASN A 125 -4.21 -24.23 -11.18
N ALA A 126 -4.11 -25.31 -10.41
CA ALA A 126 -4.03 -25.24 -8.96
C ALA A 126 -2.79 -24.46 -8.46
N GLU A 127 -1.66 -24.56 -9.16
CA GLU A 127 -0.43 -23.86 -8.82
C GLU A 127 -0.59 -22.33 -8.99
N GLN A 128 -1.24 -21.89 -10.08
CA GLN A 128 -1.55 -20.48 -10.30
C GLN A 128 -2.45 -19.93 -9.20
N LEU A 129 -3.51 -20.67 -8.84
CA LEU A 129 -4.43 -20.29 -7.77
C LEU A 129 -3.71 -20.16 -6.42
N GLN A 130 -2.89 -21.16 -6.06
CA GLN A 130 -2.11 -21.15 -4.84
C GLN A 130 -1.12 -19.98 -4.82
N ARG A 131 -0.45 -19.70 -5.95
CA ARG A 131 0.48 -18.58 -6.06
C ARG A 131 -0.20 -17.25 -5.81
N TYR A 132 -1.41 -17.01 -6.34
CA TYR A 132 -2.13 -15.76 -6.07
C TYR A 132 -2.47 -15.59 -4.58
N GLN A 133 -2.82 -16.67 -3.87
CA GLN A 133 -3.06 -16.63 -2.43
C GLN A 133 -1.77 -16.34 -1.64
N LEU A 134 -0.65 -16.96 -2.03
CA LEU A 134 0.66 -16.71 -1.41
C LEU A 134 1.11 -15.26 -1.64
N GLU A 135 0.97 -14.75 -2.87
CA GLU A 135 1.27 -13.36 -3.20
C GLU A 135 0.44 -12.41 -2.33
N ALA A 136 -0.87 -12.62 -2.21
CA ALA A 136 -1.76 -11.81 -1.37
C ALA A 136 -1.27 -11.74 0.09
N ASN A 137 -0.98 -12.90 0.70
CA ASN A 137 -0.53 -12.98 2.08
C ASN A 137 0.86 -12.36 2.29
N SER A 138 1.75 -12.47 1.28
CA SER A 138 3.10 -11.90 1.35
C SER A 138 3.11 -10.37 1.42
N ILE A 139 2.07 -9.70 0.90
CA ILE A 139 1.97 -8.24 0.94
C ILE A 139 1.92 -7.75 2.40
N ALA A 140 1.17 -8.44 3.26
CA ALA A 140 1.09 -8.12 4.67
C ALA A 140 2.46 -8.21 5.35
N ASP A 141 3.19 -9.30 5.09
CA ASP A 141 4.51 -9.52 5.70
C ASP A 141 5.53 -8.46 5.26
N VAL A 142 5.57 -8.16 3.96
CA VAL A 142 6.49 -7.17 3.39
C VAL A 142 6.18 -5.78 3.93
N THR A 143 4.93 -5.31 3.79
CA THR A 143 4.57 -3.93 4.18
C THR A 143 4.72 -3.70 5.69
N LYS A 144 4.37 -4.68 6.52
CA LYS A 144 4.59 -4.59 7.97
C LYS A 144 6.07 -4.67 8.33
N GLY A 145 6.87 -5.43 7.59
CA GLY A 145 8.33 -5.44 7.71
C GLY A 145 8.91 -4.04 7.49
N LEU A 146 8.58 -3.43 6.35
CA LEU A 146 9.03 -2.09 5.97
C LEU A 146 8.64 -1.03 7.00
N VAL A 147 7.37 -1.05 7.46
CA VAL A 147 6.91 -0.08 8.46
C VAL A 147 7.62 -0.25 9.82
N ARG A 148 7.99 -1.49 10.22
CA ARG A 148 8.80 -1.69 11.44
C ARG A 148 10.20 -1.08 11.32
N GLU A 149 10.74 -1.00 10.11
CA GLU A 149 12.01 -0.33 9.79
C GLU A 149 11.84 1.18 9.58
N GLY A 150 10.60 1.68 9.63
CA GLY A 150 10.25 3.08 9.42
C GLY A 150 10.14 3.47 7.95
N ASN A 151 10.12 2.50 7.04
CA ASN A 151 10.10 2.71 5.61
C ASN A 151 8.67 2.59 5.04
N THR A 152 8.34 3.47 4.09
CA THR A 152 7.06 3.52 3.38
C THR A 152 7.31 3.82 1.90
N LEU A 153 6.32 3.51 1.05
CA LEU A 153 6.33 3.97 -0.33
C LEU A 153 6.12 5.49 -0.36
N ILE A 154 6.98 6.20 -1.07
CA ILE A 154 6.87 7.64 -1.34
C ILE A 154 7.04 7.81 -2.85
N GLN A 155 6.12 8.52 -3.48
CA GLN A 155 6.17 8.82 -4.91
C GLN A 155 5.89 10.31 -5.14
N GLY A 156 6.46 10.86 -6.20
CA GLY A 156 6.37 12.29 -6.48
C GLY A 156 7.28 12.73 -7.62
N TYR A 157 7.42 14.05 -7.73
CA TYR A 157 8.14 14.71 -8.80
C TYR A 157 9.31 15.51 -8.23
N TRP A 158 10.49 15.28 -8.80
CA TRP A 158 11.69 16.05 -8.53
C TRP A 158 11.93 17.05 -9.66
N ASP A 159 12.09 18.32 -9.32
CA ASP A 159 12.32 19.41 -10.29
C ASP A 159 13.78 19.91 -10.35
N GLY A 160 14.70 19.23 -9.65
CA GLY A 160 16.09 19.66 -9.49
C GLY A 160 16.35 20.40 -8.17
N SER A 161 15.31 20.81 -7.45
CA SER A 161 15.42 21.55 -6.20
C SER A 161 14.45 21.10 -5.11
N ASN A 162 13.20 20.79 -5.47
CA ASN A 162 12.15 20.38 -4.57
C ASN A 162 11.56 19.04 -5.03
N PHE A 163 11.19 18.22 -4.05
CA PHE A 163 10.41 17.01 -4.26
C PHE A 163 8.97 17.24 -3.84
N GLU A 164 8.04 17.22 -4.79
CA GLU A 164 6.61 17.26 -4.52
C GLU A 164 6.03 15.85 -4.56
N THR A 165 5.55 15.34 -3.43
CA THR A 165 4.88 14.04 -3.36
C THR A 165 3.59 14.05 -4.16
N CYS A 166 3.15 12.87 -4.60
CA CYS A 166 1.82 12.66 -5.18
C CYS A 166 0.65 13.01 -4.24
N SER A 167 0.92 13.19 -2.95
CA SER A 167 -0.05 13.68 -1.95
C SER A 167 -0.02 15.19 -1.74
N GLY A 168 0.83 15.93 -2.47
CA GLY A 168 0.94 17.39 -2.42
C GLY A 168 1.85 17.93 -1.31
N GLN A 169 2.70 17.09 -0.71
CA GLN A 169 3.70 17.52 0.27
C GLN A 169 5.01 17.86 -0.43
N SER A 170 5.68 18.95 -0.05
CA SER A 170 6.95 19.36 -0.63
C SER A 170 8.11 19.16 0.35
N TYR A 171 9.28 18.81 -0.18
CA TYR A 171 10.51 18.56 0.55
C TYR A 171 11.71 19.15 -0.22
N ASP A 172 12.47 20.02 0.43
CA ASP A 172 13.62 20.69 -0.19
C ASP A 172 14.86 19.79 -0.27
N GLU A 173 14.89 18.68 0.47
CA GLU A 173 16.04 17.79 0.53
C GLU A 173 15.67 16.33 0.27
N ILE A 174 16.46 15.67 -0.58
CA ILE A 174 16.49 14.22 -0.75
C ILE A 174 17.88 13.73 -0.38
N GLU A 175 17.96 12.76 0.53
CA GLU A 175 19.20 12.02 0.84
C GLU A 175 19.04 10.56 0.50
N PHE A 176 20.07 9.98 -0.09
CA PHE A 176 20.16 8.55 -0.35
C PHE A 176 21.06 7.92 0.72
N ASN A 177 20.55 6.90 1.41
CA ASN A 177 21.35 6.13 2.39
C ASN A 177 22.50 5.36 1.73
N HIS A 178 22.37 5.07 0.44
CA HIS A 178 23.37 4.38 -0.37
C HIS A 178 23.82 5.26 -1.53
N THR A 179 25.05 5.02 -2.01
CA THR A 179 25.57 5.75 -3.17
C THR A 179 24.73 5.43 -4.42
N LEU A 180 24.19 6.47 -5.04
CA LEU A 180 23.47 6.33 -6.30
C LEU A 180 24.37 5.93 -7.47
N PRO A 181 23.88 5.10 -8.40
CA PRO A 181 24.51 4.94 -9.70
C PRO A 181 24.59 6.27 -10.46
N THR A 182 25.66 6.48 -11.22
CA THR A 182 25.90 7.73 -11.97
C THR A 182 24.76 8.10 -12.92
N PHE A 183 24.07 7.12 -13.51
CA PHE A 183 22.95 7.39 -14.42
C PHE A 183 21.76 8.05 -13.70
N VAL A 184 21.50 7.66 -12.45
CA VAL A 184 20.44 8.26 -11.61
C VAL A 184 20.80 9.71 -11.32
N VAL A 185 22.03 9.96 -10.88
CA VAL A 185 22.53 11.32 -10.59
C VAL A 185 22.44 12.21 -11.83
N ASN A 186 22.84 11.70 -12.99
CA ASN A 186 22.78 12.45 -14.25
C ASN A 186 21.34 12.78 -14.64
N ARG A 187 20.39 11.86 -14.45
CA ARG A 187 18.98 12.12 -14.75
C ARG A 187 18.38 13.16 -13.81
N LEU A 188 18.56 13.00 -12.50
CA LEU A 188 18.02 13.90 -11.48
C LEU A 188 18.59 15.33 -11.54
N SER A 189 19.79 15.50 -12.12
CA SER A 189 20.41 16.81 -12.31
C SER A 189 20.07 17.47 -13.65
N ALA A 190 19.63 16.70 -14.65
CA ALA A 190 19.37 17.21 -15.99
C ALA A 190 17.88 17.44 -16.28
N PHE A 191 16.98 16.69 -15.62
CA PHE A 191 15.56 16.66 -15.98
C PHE A 191 14.64 16.56 -14.77
N ASN A 192 13.48 17.20 -14.88
CA ASN A 192 12.35 16.94 -14.00
C ASN A 192 11.93 15.48 -14.16
N SER A 193 11.79 14.77 -13.04
CA SER A 193 11.61 13.32 -13.06
C SER A 193 10.53 12.90 -12.06
N TYR A 194 9.69 11.95 -12.46
CA TYR A 194 8.91 11.16 -11.52
C TYR A 194 9.85 10.21 -10.78
N ILE A 195 9.68 10.08 -9.47
CA ILE A 195 10.43 9.16 -8.64
C ILE A 195 9.47 8.43 -7.70
N ALA A 196 9.65 7.12 -7.59
CA ALA A 196 9.08 6.33 -6.51
C ALA A 196 10.20 5.67 -5.71
N VAL A 197 10.10 5.74 -4.39
CA VAL A 197 11.14 5.34 -3.46
C VAL A 197 10.54 4.61 -2.27
N LEU A 198 11.35 3.76 -1.66
CA LEU A 198 11.15 3.29 -0.30
C LEU A 198 11.99 4.17 0.61
N GLY A 199 11.37 4.74 1.65
CA GLY A 199 12.10 5.59 2.58
C GLY A 199 11.25 6.18 3.66
N LYS A 200 11.76 7.25 4.28
CA LYS A 200 11.14 7.95 5.40
C LYS A 200 11.22 9.45 5.25
N THR A 201 10.18 10.13 5.70
CA THR A 201 10.10 11.59 5.73
C THR A 201 10.54 12.10 7.10
N SER A 202 11.36 13.14 7.15
CA SER A 202 11.74 13.82 8.39
C SER A 202 11.81 15.33 8.16
N ALA A 203 10.98 16.10 8.88
CA ALA A 203 10.86 17.55 8.72
C ALA A 203 10.68 17.96 7.25
N ASN A 204 11.74 18.46 6.62
CA ASN A 204 11.74 18.97 5.25
C ASN A 204 12.57 18.10 4.28
N LYS A 205 12.81 16.84 4.66
CA LYS A 205 13.69 15.93 3.96
C LYS A 205 13.07 14.56 3.76
N ILE A 206 13.39 13.93 2.63
CA ILE A 206 13.17 12.50 2.38
C ILE A 206 14.50 11.77 2.47
N VAL A 207 14.55 10.73 3.29
CA VAL A 207 15.68 9.79 3.35
C VAL A 207 15.26 8.53 2.59
N ILE A 208 15.90 8.31 1.44
CA ILE A 208 15.67 7.21 0.53
C ILE A 208 16.53 6.03 0.95
N GLU A 209 15.87 4.91 1.21
CA GLU A 209 16.50 3.61 1.39
C GLU A 209 16.69 2.92 0.04
N GLU A 210 15.66 2.90 -0.80
CA GLU A 210 15.70 2.24 -2.11
C GLU A 210 14.98 3.09 -3.16
N LEU A 211 15.60 3.23 -4.34
CA LEU A 211 14.95 3.79 -5.52
C LEU A 211 14.16 2.67 -6.22
N LEU A 212 12.84 2.82 -6.30
CA LEU A 212 11.96 1.82 -6.91
C LEU A 212 11.72 2.10 -8.39
N MET A 213 11.51 3.36 -8.74
CA MET A 213 11.21 3.78 -10.11
C MET A 213 11.72 5.20 -10.34
N LEU A 214 12.24 5.43 -11.53
CA LEU A 214 12.67 6.74 -12.02
C LEU A 214 12.18 6.88 -13.45
N ASP A 215 11.29 7.85 -13.68
CA ASP A 215 10.70 8.10 -14.98
C ASP A 215 10.61 9.59 -15.30
N ASP A 216 10.04 9.96 -16.43
CA ASP A 216 9.85 11.34 -16.84
C ASP A 216 8.76 12.03 -16.00
N ASN A 217 8.66 13.34 -16.11
CA ASN A 217 7.65 14.12 -15.38
C ASN A 217 6.23 14.00 -15.97
N SER A 218 6.05 13.28 -17.07
CA SER A 218 4.73 12.98 -17.64
C SER A 218 4.14 11.69 -17.10
N HIS A 219 4.94 10.88 -16.38
CA HIS A 219 4.46 9.70 -15.68
C HIS A 219 3.50 10.10 -14.56
N ASP A 220 2.29 9.53 -14.58
CA ASP A 220 1.28 9.76 -13.56
C ASP A 220 1.63 9.05 -12.24
N CYS A 221 1.21 9.64 -11.13
CA CYS A 221 1.26 8.99 -9.84
C CYS A 221 0.52 7.65 -9.85
N ILE A 222 1.18 6.57 -9.42
CA ILE A 222 0.55 5.25 -9.40
C ILE A 222 -0.46 5.21 -8.25
N GLU A 223 -1.72 4.97 -8.59
CA GLU A 223 -2.80 4.87 -7.63
C GLU A 223 -2.91 3.46 -7.05
N ARG A 224 -3.45 3.39 -5.84
CA ARG A 224 -3.83 2.13 -5.22
C ARG A 224 -4.83 1.39 -6.14
N PRO A 225 -4.60 0.12 -6.48
CA PRO A 225 -5.56 -0.66 -7.26
C PRO A 225 -6.93 -0.71 -6.58
N SER A 226 -7.97 -0.54 -7.38
CA SER A 226 -9.38 -0.63 -6.96
C SER A 226 -10.16 -1.36 -8.05
N LEU A 227 -9.97 -2.68 -8.12
CA LEU A 227 -10.58 -3.55 -9.13
C LEU A 227 -11.80 -4.30 -8.58
N ILE A 228 -11.86 -4.47 -7.26
CA ILE A 228 -12.97 -5.10 -6.54
C ILE A 228 -13.91 -3.99 -6.07
N ASP A 229 -15.20 -4.09 -6.41
CA ASP A 229 -16.20 -3.11 -6.00
C ASP A 229 -16.26 -2.99 -4.46
N LYS A 230 -16.42 -1.75 -3.97
CA LYS A 230 -16.66 -1.49 -2.55
C LYS A 230 -18.10 -1.89 -2.22
N GLU A 231 -18.27 -2.67 -1.15
CA GLU A 231 -19.58 -3.03 -0.59
C GLU A 231 -20.27 -1.83 0.09
#